data_AF-A0A7D9D258-F1
#
_entry.id   AF-A0A7D9D258-F1
#
_cell.length_a   1.000
_cell.length_b   1.000
_cell.length_c   1.000
_cell.angle_alpha   90.00
_cell.angle_beta   90.00
_cell.angle_gamma   90.00
#
_symmetry.space_group_name_H-M   'P 1'
#
loop_
_entity.id
_entity.type
_entity.pdbx_description
1 polymer ?
#
loop_
_entity_poly.entity_id
_entity_poly.type
_entity_poly.pdbx_seq_one_letter_code
_entity_poly.pdbx_strand_id
1 'polypeptide(L)' 'MLTEIYIEALLIDEELADQIWEAWDQGEIDDQVAWLAWWRIAFRPLCPRKRTFA' A
#
# COMPACT_ATOMS: atom_id res chain seq x y z
N MET A 1 -14.12 2.01 -1.34
CA MET A 1 -13.98 1.18 -2.56
C MET A 1 -12.55 0.65 -2.63
N LEU A 2 -12.29 -0.59 -3.05
CA LEU A 2 -10.92 -1.12 -3.23
C LEU A 2 -10.03 -0.15 -4.02
N THR A 3 -10.62 0.53 -5.01
CA THR A 3 -9.99 1.56 -5.84
C THR A 3 -9.46 2.77 -5.06
N GLU A 4 -10.16 3.24 -4.01
CA GLU A 4 -9.73 4.44 -3.26
C GLU A 4 -8.46 4.15 -2.46
N ILE A 5 -8.45 3.04 -1.71
CA ILE A 5 -7.27 2.68 -0.90
C ILE A 5 -6.09 2.27 -1.77
N TYR A 6 -6.36 1.69 -2.94
CA TYR A 6 -5.35 1.40 -3.95
C TYR A 6 -4.68 2.69 -4.46
N ILE A 7 -5.45 3.72 -4.79
CA ILE A 7 -4.88 5.02 -5.23
C ILE A 7 -4.02 5.62 -4.11
N GLU A 8 -4.48 5.60 -2.86
CA GLU A 8 -3.68 6.10 -1.73
C GLU A 8 -2.40 5.30 -1.54
N ALA A 9 -2.45 3.98 -1.71
CA ALA A 9 -1.26 3.13 -1.66
C ALA A 9 -0.27 3.44 -2.79
N LEU A 10 -0.76 3.63 -4.03
CA LEU A 10 0.05 4.02 -5.19
C LEU A 10 0.82 5.33 -4.94
N LEU A 11 0.18 6.31 -4.30
CA LEU A 11 0.81 7.61 -4.00
C LEU A 11 1.97 7.51 -2.99
N ILE A 12 1.98 6.47 -2.14
CA ILE A 12 3.00 6.26 -1.12
C ILE A 12 4.11 5.31 -1.61
N ASP A 13 3.74 4.21 -2.24
CA ASP A 13 4.65 3.16 -2.70
C ASP A 13 4.04 2.46 -3.93
N GLU A 14 4.26 3.06 -5.11
CA GLU A 14 3.75 2.59 -6.40
C GLU A 14 4.12 1.13 -6.68
N GLU A 15 5.40 0.79 -6.53
CA GLU A 15 5.91 -0.56 -6.81
C GLU A 15 5.24 -1.62 -5.93
N LEU A 16 5.12 -1.35 -4.62
CA LEU A 16 4.49 -2.31 -3.73
C LEU A 16 2.97 -2.38 -3.91
N ALA A 17 2.32 -1.26 -4.22
CA ALA A 17 0.89 -1.20 -4.50
C ALA A 17 0.53 -1.98 -5.78
N ASP A 18 1.35 -1.87 -6.83
CA ASP A 18 1.22 -2.61 -8.09
C ASP A 18 1.45 -4.12 -7.89
N GLN A 19 2.43 -4.54 -7.08
CA GLN A 19 2.64 -5.96 -6.77
C GLN A 19 1.40 -6.59 -6.10
N ILE A 20 0.75 -5.84 -5.19
CA ILE A 20 -0.49 -6.30 -4.55
C ILE A 20 -1.64 -6.35 -5.56
N TRP A 21 -1.71 -5.38 -6.48
CA TRP A 21 -2.69 -5.40 -7.56
C TRP A 21 -2.54 -6.63 -8.44
N GLU A 22 -1.32 -6.97 -8.87
CA GLU A 22 -1.06 -8.16 -9.68
C GLU A 22 -1.45 -9.46 -8.93
N ALA A 23 -1.09 -9.59 -7.65
CA ALA A 23 -1.45 -10.76 -6.85
C ALA A 23 -2.97 -10.91 -6.67
N TRP A 24 -3.69 -9.79 -6.53
CA TRP A 24 -5.14 -9.78 -6.44
C TRP A 24 -5.81 -10.11 -7.78
N ASP A 25 -5.32 -9.53 -8.88
CA ASP A 25 -5.83 -9.77 -10.24
C ASP A 25 -5.62 -11.24 -10.69
N GLN A 26 -4.54 -11.88 -10.26
CA GLN A 26 -4.27 -13.30 -10.47
C GLN A 26 -5.09 -14.22 -9.55
N GLY A 27 -5.81 -13.67 -8.56
CA GLY A 27 -6.57 -14.42 -7.57
C GLY A 27 -5.71 -15.14 -6.53
N GLU A 28 -4.44 -14.73 -6.35
CA GLU A 28 -3.56 -15.28 -5.31
C GLU A 28 -3.95 -14.79 -3.91
N ILE A 29 -4.57 -13.61 -3.84
CA ILE A 29 -5.12 -13.01 -2.63
C ILE A 29 -6.57 -12.57 -2.84
N ASP A 30 -7.36 -12.59 -1.78
CA ASP A 30 -8.74 -12.12 -1.81
C ASP A 30 -8.85 -10.59 -1.59
N ASP A 31 -10.06 -10.06 -1.79
CA ASP A 31 -10.38 -8.65 -1.62
C ASP A 31 -10.02 -8.12 -0.23
N GLN A 32 -10.17 -8.94 0.81
CA GLN A 32 -9.90 -8.52 2.19
C GLN A 32 -8.40 -8.37 2.43
N VAL A 33 -7.60 -9.30 1.91
CA VAL A 33 -6.14 -9.24 1.98
C VAL A 33 -5.60 -8.09 1.15
N ALA A 34 -6.08 -7.89 -0.08
CA ALA A 34 -5.69 -6.76 -0.93
C ALA A 34 -6.01 -5.42 -0.24
N TRP A 35 -7.22 -5.27 0.31
CA TRP A 35 -7.62 -4.07 1.04
C TRP A 35 -6.71 -3.78 2.24
N LEU A 36 -6.41 -4.80 3.07
CA LEU A 36 -5.52 -4.65 4.23
C LEU A 36 -4.09 -4.29 3.84
N ALA A 37 -3.59 -4.84 2.73
CA ALA A 37 -2.24 -4.59 2.24
C ALA A 37 -2.10 -3.16 1.74
N TRP A 38 -3.01 -2.67 0.88
CA TRP A 38 -3.03 -1.27 0.46
C TRP A 38 -3.24 -0.31 1.63
N TRP A 39 -4.10 -0.67 2.60
CA TRP A 39 -4.29 0.14 3.81
C TRP A 39 -2.99 0.29 4.61
N ARG A 40 -2.21 -0.77 4.75
CA ARG A 40 -0.90 -0.70 5.43
C ARG A 40 0.11 0.19 4.71
N ILE A 41 0.05 0.27 3.39
CA ILE A 41 0.90 1.16 2.59
C ILE A 41 0.45 2.60 2.78
N ALA A 42 -0.83 2.88 2.51
CA ALA A 42 -1.41 4.21 2.60
C ALA A 42 -1.24 4.84 4.00
N PHE A 43 -1.35 4.04 5.05
CA PHE A 43 -1.24 4.49 6.44
C PHE A 43 0.07 4.08 7.11
N ARG A 44 1.10 3.75 6.32
CA ARG A 44 2.43 3.48 6.88
C ARG A 44 2.84 4.74 7.65
N PRO A 45 3.19 4.64 8.95
CA PRO A 45 3.69 5.80 9.65
C PRO A 45 4.93 6.25 8.88
N LEU A 46 4.85 7.44 8.27
CA LEU A 46 5.99 8.17 7.75
C LEU A 46 6.92 8.34 8.95
N CYS A 47 7.79 7.36 9.20
CA CYS A 47 8.80 7.47 10.23
C CYS A 47 9.48 8.80 9.96
N PRO A 48 9.49 9.75 10.92
CA PRO A 48 10.25 10.96 10.73
C PRO A 48 11.68 10.48 10.56
N ARG A 49 12.20 10.56 9.32
CA ARG A 49 13.60 10.35 9.00
C ARG A 49 14.34 11.13 10.07
N LYS A 50 15.05 10.43 10.97
CA LYS A 50 15.67 11.03 12.15
C LYS A 50 16.30 12.33 11.70
N ARG A 51 15.79 13.49 12.17
CA ARG A 51 16.56 14.73 12.09
C ARG A 51 17.80 14.44 12.91
N THR A 52 18.88 14.06 12.24
CA THR A 52 20.23 14.26 12.75
C THR A 52 20.38 15.77 12.89
N PHE A 53 19.95 16.29 14.04
CA PHE A 53 20.55 17.49 14.59
C PHE A 53 21.97 17.07 14.96
N ALA A 54 22.90 17.45 14.09
CA ALA A 54 24.30 17.66 14.47
C ALA A 54 24.42 18.98 15.23
#